data_AF-A0A3B3TS72-F1
#
_entry.id   AF-A0A3B3TS72-F1
#
_cell.length_a   1.000
_cell.length_b   1.000
_cell.length_c   1.000
_cell.angle_alpha   90.00
_cell.angle_beta   90.00
_cell.angle_gamma   90.00
#
_symmetry.space_group_name_H-M   'P 1'
#
loop_
_entity.id
_entity.type
_entity.pdbx_description
1 polymer ?
#
loop_
_entity_poly.entity_id
_entity_poly.type
_entity_poly.pdbx_seq_one_letter_code
_entity_poly.pdbx_strand_id
1 'polypeptide(L)'
;DMSFITLRKGHWKRRLQEIRKNNFLKKFKRDDQGVKEGHEEDLEAAEKAIQDRAEAVASLNRRPSITHQQLSVFDFLLNFLFQHGMMGTLACFEAEWSELLQKGEVDAKHIDLIPKVYTQNQHLAGELKNAWQEKEEYRQAAAVAAEALQRAKKAKDAHRLEHQRLVREKNKLIEDIKKLKLQCEGYQPEVKRMSDKYQALSKQVLQVALERDKAEQSFDKIKS
;
A
#
# COMPACT_ATOMS: atom_id res chain seq x y z
N ASP A 1 -62.41 -4.51 15.27
CA ASP A 1 -60.92 -4.52 15.25
C ASP A 1 -60.25 -4.56 13.87
N MET A 2 -60.62 -3.66 12.96
CA MET A 2 -59.89 -3.47 11.68
C MET A 2 -58.77 -2.42 11.77
N SER A 3 -58.81 -1.56 12.80
CA SER A 3 -57.83 -0.51 13.10
C SER A 3 -56.50 -1.06 13.65
N PHE A 4 -56.53 -2.14 14.46
CA PHE A 4 -55.32 -2.75 15.02
C PHE A 4 -54.47 -3.48 13.97
N ILE A 5 -55.10 -4.13 12.99
CA ILE A 5 -54.40 -4.93 11.95
C ILE A 5 -53.72 -4.01 10.93
N THR A 6 -54.35 -2.90 10.56
CA THR A 6 -53.78 -1.90 9.64
C THR A 6 -52.63 -1.13 10.27
N LEU A 7 -52.73 -0.78 11.56
CA LEU A 7 -51.66 -0.14 12.33
C LEU A 7 -50.44 -1.06 12.45
N ARG A 8 -50.64 -2.36 12.72
CA ARG A 8 -49.57 -3.37 12.76
C ARG A 8 -48.89 -3.52 11.40
N LYS A 9 -49.65 -3.63 10.30
CA LYS A 9 -49.08 -3.72 8.94
C LYS A 9 -48.22 -2.50 8.57
N GLY A 10 -48.66 -1.28 8.93
CA GLY A 10 -47.88 -0.06 8.71
C GLY A 10 -46.59 -0.01 9.52
N HIS A 11 -46.61 -0.54 10.75
CA HIS A 11 -45.43 -0.61 11.61
C HIS A 11 -44.40 -1.62 11.09
N TRP A 12 -44.82 -2.81 10.66
CA TRP A 12 -43.93 -3.81 10.07
C TRP A 12 -43.31 -3.33 8.75
N LYS A 13 -44.06 -2.59 7.92
CA LYS A 13 -43.56 -2.04 6.66
C LYS A 13 -42.48 -0.97 6.88
N ARG A 14 -42.66 -0.09 7.89
CA ARG A 14 -41.63 0.89 8.30
C ARG A 14 -40.38 0.20 8.83
N ARG A 15 -40.53 -0.78 9.72
CA ARG A 15 -39.41 -1.55 10.30
C ARG A 15 -38.61 -2.31 9.24
N LEU A 16 -39.26 -2.87 8.22
CA LEU A 16 -38.61 -3.52 7.08
C LEU A 16 -37.81 -2.53 6.22
N GLN A 17 -38.32 -1.33 5.95
CA GLN A 17 -37.57 -0.31 5.24
C GLN A 17 -36.35 0.17 6.04
N GLU A 18 -36.49 0.28 7.35
CA GLU A 18 -35.43 0.71 8.26
C GLU A 18 -34.30 -0.33 8.35
N ILE A 19 -34.66 -1.62 8.45
CA ILE A 19 -33.70 -2.73 8.38
C ILE A 19 -32.98 -2.71 7.04
N ARG A 20 -33.70 -2.49 5.93
CA ARG A 20 -33.10 -2.42 4.59
C ARG A 20 -32.16 -1.23 4.42
N LYS A 21 -32.51 -0.05 4.94
CA LYS A 21 -31.64 1.13 4.99
C LYS A 21 -30.40 0.87 5.85
N ASN A 22 -30.56 0.29 7.04
CA ASN A 22 -29.45 -0.01 7.94
C ASN A 22 -28.51 -1.08 7.38
N ASN A 23 -29.02 -2.10 6.68
CA ASN A 23 -28.17 -3.07 6.00
C ASN A 23 -27.42 -2.46 4.81
N PHE A 24 -28.06 -1.58 4.05
CA PHE A 24 -27.39 -0.85 2.96
C PHE A 24 -26.29 0.07 3.50
N LEU A 25 -26.56 0.78 4.60
CA LEU A 25 -25.59 1.67 5.25
C LEU A 25 -24.44 0.87 5.89
N LYS A 26 -24.72 -0.30 6.49
CA LYS A 26 -23.70 -1.22 7.00
C LYS A 26 -22.84 -1.80 5.89
N LYS A 27 -23.42 -2.17 4.75
CA LYS A 27 -22.66 -2.65 3.59
C LYS A 27 -21.77 -1.55 3.02
N PHE A 28 -22.31 -0.35 2.88
CA PHE A 28 -21.57 0.82 2.41
C PHE A 28 -20.40 1.20 3.33
N LYS A 29 -20.58 1.16 4.65
CA LYS A 29 -19.50 1.38 5.62
C LYS A 29 -18.46 0.26 5.61
N ARG A 30 -18.88 -1.00 5.44
CA ARG A 30 -17.97 -2.15 5.39
C ARG A 30 -17.10 -2.14 4.13
N ASP A 31 -17.64 -1.73 3.00
CA ASP A 31 -16.91 -1.59 1.74
C ASP A 31 -15.93 -0.38 1.77
N ASP A 32 -16.28 0.70 2.49
CA ASP A 32 -15.39 1.87 2.71
C ASP A 32 -14.29 1.57 3.76
N GLN A 33 -14.57 0.70 4.72
CA GLN A 33 -13.65 0.29 5.80
C GLN A 33 -12.69 -0.83 5.36
N GLY A 34 -13.14 -1.77 4.52
CA GLY A 34 -12.28 -2.81 3.94
C GLY A 34 -11.23 -2.28 2.96
N VAL A 35 -11.46 -1.11 2.36
CA VAL A 35 -10.43 -0.40 1.56
C VAL A 35 -9.42 0.32 2.46
N LYS A 36 -9.79 0.70 3.70
CA LYS A 36 -8.87 1.33 4.65
C LYS A 36 -7.98 0.30 5.36
N GLU A 37 -8.55 -0.82 5.83
CA GLU A 37 -7.82 -1.88 6.54
C GLU A 37 -6.69 -2.49 5.70
N GLY A 38 -6.90 -2.72 4.39
CA GLY A 38 -5.86 -3.25 3.51
C GLY A 38 -4.75 -2.26 3.13
N HIS A 39 -4.95 -0.95 3.31
CA HIS A 39 -3.94 0.08 3.03
C HIS A 39 -3.20 0.54 4.29
N GLU A 40 -3.77 0.34 5.48
CA GLU A 40 -3.17 0.71 6.76
C GLU A 40 -2.07 -0.29 7.17
N GLU A 41 -2.27 -1.59 6.92
CA GLU A 41 -1.21 -2.61 7.09
C GLU A 41 0.00 -2.37 6.15
N ASP A 42 -0.24 -1.97 4.89
CA ASP A 42 0.83 -1.63 3.94
C ASP A 42 1.58 -0.34 4.32
N LEU A 43 0.89 0.62 4.96
CA LEU A 43 1.49 1.84 5.49
C LEU A 43 2.32 1.56 6.75
N GLU A 44 1.81 0.79 7.71
CA GLU A 44 2.56 0.37 8.90
C GLU A 44 3.80 -0.45 8.53
N ALA A 45 3.69 -1.34 7.55
CA ALA A 45 4.82 -2.11 7.04
C ALA A 45 5.88 -1.20 6.39
N ALA A 46 5.47 -0.19 5.64
CA ALA A 46 6.37 0.79 5.03
C ALA A 46 7.04 1.69 6.08
N GLU A 47 6.31 2.15 7.09
CA GLU A 47 6.84 2.97 8.18
C GLU A 47 7.85 2.18 9.02
N LYS A 48 7.54 0.92 9.35
CA LYS A 48 8.48 0.03 10.05
C LYS A 48 9.75 -0.21 9.24
N ALA A 49 9.64 -0.42 7.92
CA ALA A 49 10.81 -0.59 7.06
C ALA A 49 11.70 0.67 6.98
N ILE A 50 11.10 1.86 7.05
CA ILE A 50 11.83 3.14 7.11
C ILE A 50 12.55 3.28 8.46
N GLN A 51 11.88 2.92 9.57
CA GLN A 51 12.45 2.97 10.92
C GLN A 51 13.62 2.00 11.09
N ASP A 52 13.46 0.74 10.67
CA ASP A 52 14.50 -0.29 10.73
C ASP A 52 15.74 0.14 9.90
N ARG A 53 15.53 0.80 8.76
CA ARG A 53 16.61 1.37 7.94
C ARG A 53 17.30 2.54 8.65
N ALA A 54 16.55 3.41 9.30
CA ALA A 54 17.10 4.55 10.06
C ALA A 54 17.98 4.07 11.23
N GLU A 55 17.55 3.02 11.94
CA GLU A 55 18.30 2.41 13.05
C GLU A 55 19.57 1.68 12.55
N ALA A 56 19.51 1.02 11.39
CA ALA A 56 20.68 0.44 10.74
C ALA A 56 21.73 1.51 10.34
N VAL A 57 21.28 2.67 9.84
CA VAL A 57 22.18 3.80 9.53
C VAL A 57 22.76 4.42 10.81
N ALA A 58 21.97 4.53 11.88
CA ALA A 58 22.44 5.05 13.16
C ALA A 58 23.50 4.15 13.82
N SER A 59 23.39 2.84 13.65
CA SER A 59 24.37 1.89 14.19
C SER A 59 25.70 1.88 13.42
N LEU A 60 25.68 2.16 12.10
CA LEU A 60 26.89 2.34 11.28
C LEU A 60 27.72 3.59 11.66
N ASN A 61 27.08 4.64 12.19
CA ASN A 61 27.75 5.88 12.59
C ASN A 61 28.54 5.79 13.90
N ARG A 62 28.48 4.66 14.63
CA ARG A 62 29.27 4.48 15.87
C ARG A 62 30.69 4.01 15.51
N ARG A 63 31.52 4.90 14.97
CA ARG A 63 32.94 4.63 14.70
C ARG A 63 33.74 4.55 16.02
N PRO A 64 34.60 3.53 16.22
CA PRO A 64 35.56 3.53 17.30
C PRO A 64 36.63 4.62 17.07
N SER A 65 36.94 5.39 18.10
CA SER A 65 38.03 6.38 18.06
C SER A 65 39.37 5.67 17.92
N ILE A 66 40.03 5.86 16.77
CA ILE A 66 41.36 5.29 16.51
C ILE A 66 42.38 6.06 17.33
N THR A 67 42.97 5.39 18.32
CA THR A 67 44.06 5.93 19.14
C THR A 67 45.31 6.17 18.29
N HIS A 68 45.80 7.41 18.29
CA HIS A 68 47.01 7.85 17.57
C HIS A 68 48.28 7.13 18.08
N GLN A 69 48.63 5.97 17.52
CA GLN A 69 49.95 5.38 17.70
C GLN A 69 50.98 6.13 16.84
N GLN A 70 52.07 6.60 17.45
CA GLN A 70 53.21 7.11 16.68
C GLN A 70 53.94 5.94 16.04
N LEU A 71 54.12 6.00 14.73
CA LEU A 71 54.86 5.00 13.96
C LEU A 71 56.36 5.26 14.07
N SER A 72 57.14 4.19 14.09
CA SER A 72 58.59 4.24 13.91
C SER A 72 58.93 4.70 12.48
N VAL A 73 60.06 5.41 12.30
CA VAL A 73 60.55 5.80 10.97
C VAL A 73 60.67 4.59 10.04
N PHE A 74 61.02 3.42 10.58
CA PHE A 74 61.09 2.17 9.82
C PHE A 74 59.72 1.74 9.27
N ASP A 75 58.71 1.63 10.13
CA ASP A 75 57.34 1.23 9.74
C ASP A 75 56.74 2.18 8.69
N PHE A 76 57.10 3.46 8.78
CA PHE A 76 56.70 4.44 7.79
C PHE A 76 57.36 4.26 6.44
N LEU A 77 58.67 4.01 6.38
CA LEU A 77 59.33 3.78 5.11
C LEU A 77 58.76 2.54 4.42
N LEU A 78 58.48 1.48 5.18
CA LEU A 78 57.76 0.31 4.65
C LEU A 78 56.38 0.69 4.10
N ASN A 79 55.56 1.37 4.90
CA ASN A 79 54.22 1.79 4.47
C ASN A 79 54.27 2.78 3.30
N PHE A 80 55.24 3.67 3.24
CA PHE A 80 55.42 4.65 2.16
C PHE A 80 55.81 3.95 0.86
N LEU A 81 56.84 3.10 0.89
CA LEU A 81 57.28 2.34 -0.27
C LEU A 81 56.15 1.43 -0.79
N PHE A 82 55.40 0.81 0.12
CA PHE A 82 54.24 -0.01 -0.23
C PHE A 82 53.10 0.82 -0.84
N GLN A 83 52.68 1.92 -0.19
CA GLN A 83 51.59 2.79 -0.67
C GLN A 83 51.90 3.42 -2.03
N HIS A 84 53.17 3.71 -2.29
CA HIS A 84 53.63 4.27 -3.55
C HIS A 84 54.02 3.21 -4.60
N GLY A 85 53.82 1.91 -4.31
CA GLY A 85 54.04 0.82 -5.27
C GLY A 85 55.51 0.53 -5.61
N MET A 86 56.45 0.99 -4.79
CA MET A 86 57.90 0.84 -4.98
C MET A 86 58.40 -0.51 -4.45
N MET A 87 57.84 -1.60 -4.96
CA MET A 87 58.06 -2.97 -4.42
C MET A 87 59.52 -3.45 -4.53
N GLY A 88 60.25 -3.05 -5.57
CA GLY A 88 61.67 -3.41 -5.71
C GLY A 88 62.55 -2.72 -4.66
N THR A 89 62.32 -1.43 -4.44
CA THR A 89 63.00 -0.65 -3.38
C THR A 89 62.63 -1.17 -1.99
N LEU A 90 61.37 -1.55 -1.79
CA LEU A 90 60.90 -2.17 -0.55
C LEU A 90 61.65 -3.47 -0.24
N ALA A 91 61.77 -4.36 -1.23
CA ALA A 91 62.47 -5.64 -1.05
C ALA A 91 63.97 -5.47 -0.75
N CYS A 92 64.65 -4.54 -1.44
CA CYS A 92 66.04 -4.20 -1.14
C CYS A 92 66.18 -3.63 0.27
N PHE A 93 65.30 -2.69 0.64
CA PHE A 93 65.30 -2.06 1.96
C PHE A 93 65.08 -3.06 3.10
N GLU A 94 64.12 -3.98 2.96
CA GLU A 94 63.87 -5.05 3.94
C GLU A 94 65.07 -5.99 4.10
N ALA A 95 65.74 -6.33 3.00
CA ALA A 95 66.93 -7.19 3.01
C ALA A 95 68.13 -6.50 3.68
N GLU A 96 68.44 -5.27 3.28
CA GLU A 96 69.54 -4.48 3.85
C GLU A 96 69.32 -4.21 5.35
N TRP A 97 68.08 -3.88 5.74
CA TRP A 97 67.75 -3.65 7.14
C TRP A 97 67.89 -4.92 8.00
N SER A 98 67.49 -6.06 7.47
CA SER A 98 67.67 -7.36 8.14
C SER A 98 69.14 -7.71 8.32
N GLU A 99 69.97 -7.40 7.33
CA GLU A 99 71.42 -7.60 7.38
C GLU A 99 72.09 -6.70 8.43
N LEU A 100 71.70 -5.41 8.48
CA LEU A 100 72.21 -4.45 9.47
C LEU A 100 71.83 -4.83 10.90
N LEU A 101 70.62 -5.36 11.10
CA LEU A 101 70.15 -5.85 12.40
C LEU A 101 70.94 -7.07 12.86
N GLN A 102 71.24 -8.01 11.95
CA GLN A 102 72.05 -9.20 12.25
C GLN A 102 73.50 -8.87 12.60
N LYS A 103 74.07 -7.84 11.97
CA LYS A 103 75.42 -7.34 12.26
C LYS A 103 75.50 -6.51 13.54
N GLY A 104 74.35 -6.11 14.11
CA GLY A 104 74.28 -5.29 15.31
C GLY A 104 74.71 -3.83 15.09
N GLU A 105 74.76 -3.38 13.84
CA GLU A 105 75.17 -2.01 13.47
C GLU A 105 74.05 -0.98 13.71
N VAL A 106 72.82 -1.45 13.87
CA VAL A 106 71.64 -0.62 14.16
C VAL A 106 71.00 -1.11 15.45
N ASP A 107 70.83 -0.21 16.42
CA ASP A 107 70.04 -0.49 17.62
C ASP A 107 68.55 -0.34 17.30
N ALA A 108 67.83 -1.46 17.28
CA ALA A 108 66.38 -1.49 17.08
C ALA A 108 65.61 -0.66 18.13
N LYS A 109 66.23 -0.33 19.27
CA LYS A 109 65.63 0.49 20.33
C LYS A 109 65.77 2.00 20.11
N HIS A 110 66.63 2.42 19.18
CA HIS A 110 66.91 3.83 18.87
C HIS A 110 66.47 4.22 17.46
N ILE A 111 65.37 3.65 16.97
CA ILE A 111 64.74 4.12 15.73
C ILE A 111 63.87 5.33 16.09
N ASP A 112 64.16 6.47 15.47
CA ASP A 112 63.43 7.71 15.72
C ASP A 112 61.92 7.54 15.44
N LEU A 113 61.11 8.19 16.27
CA LEU A 113 59.67 8.26 16.08
C LEU A 113 59.34 9.38 15.09
N ILE A 114 58.30 9.16 14.29
CA ILE A 114 57.88 10.15 13.32
C ILE A 114 57.18 11.32 14.03
N PRO A 115 57.45 12.57 13.58
CA PRO A 115 56.73 13.74 14.06
C PRO A 115 55.21 13.53 13.99
N LYS A 116 54.55 13.72 15.12
CA LYS A 116 53.10 13.54 15.29
C LYS A 116 52.25 14.23 14.20
N VAL A 117 52.72 15.37 13.69
CA VAL A 117 52.08 16.15 12.62
C VAL A 117 51.91 15.35 11.33
N TYR A 118 52.88 14.50 10.95
CA TYR A 118 52.80 13.71 9.73
C TYR A 118 51.73 12.61 9.84
N THR A 119 51.74 11.86 10.94
CA THR A 119 50.74 10.82 11.22
C THR A 119 49.33 11.43 11.30
N GLN A 120 49.21 12.63 11.87
CA GLN A 120 47.95 13.37 11.90
C GLN A 120 47.47 13.78 10.49
N ASN A 121 48.36 14.27 9.62
CA ASN A 121 47.98 14.63 8.25
C ASN A 121 47.51 13.42 7.44
N GLN A 122 48.17 12.28 7.57
CA GLN A 122 47.74 11.03 6.91
C GLN A 122 46.35 10.58 7.41
N HIS A 123 46.13 10.65 8.72
CA HIS A 123 44.82 10.37 9.31
C HIS A 123 43.74 11.30 8.76
N LEU A 124 43.98 12.62 8.79
CA LEU A 124 43.05 13.62 8.28
C LEU A 124 42.76 13.44 6.79
N ALA A 125 43.76 13.05 5.98
CA ALA A 125 43.56 12.74 4.57
C ALA A 125 42.64 11.52 4.37
N GLY A 126 42.80 10.50 5.21
CA GLY A 126 41.90 9.34 5.25
C GLY A 126 40.47 9.70 5.67
N GLU A 127 40.32 10.50 6.73
CA GLU A 127 39.01 11.00 7.17
C GLU A 127 38.34 11.84 6.10
N LEU A 128 39.08 12.73 5.44
CA LEU A 128 38.58 13.55 4.35
C LEU A 128 38.08 12.68 3.19
N LYS A 129 38.86 11.68 2.78
CA LYS A 129 38.45 10.73 1.72
C LYS A 129 37.18 9.98 2.10
N ASN A 130 37.11 9.46 3.33
CA ASN A 130 35.93 8.74 3.82
C ASN A 130 34.70 9.66 3.87
N ALA A 131 34.85 10.88 4.39
CA ALA A 131 33.77 11.86 4.45
C ALA A 131 33.26 12.25 3.04
N TRP A 132 34.16 12.34 2.06
CA TRP A 132 33.78 12.57 0.66
C TRP A 132 32.98 11.40 0.07
N GLN A 133 33.39 10.15 0.35
CA GLN A 133 32.67 8.96 -0.09
C GLN A 133 31.28 8.89 0.54
N GLU A 134 31.20 9.04 1.87
CA GLU A 134 29.93 9.05 2.61
C GLU A 134 28.99 10.14 2.07
N LYS A 135 29.50 11.36 1.84
CA LYS A 135 28.71 12.45 1.26
C LYS A 135 28.11 12.09 -0.09
N GLU A 136 28.89 11.45 -0.97
CA GLU A 136 28.41 11.08 -2.30
C GLU A 136 27.39 9.93 -2.22
N GLU A 137 27.60 8.96 -1.33
CA GLU A 137 26.62 7.91 -1.04
C GLU A 137 25.30 8.49 -0.54
N TYR A 138 25.34 9.43 0.42
CA TYR A 138 24.15 10.11 0.91
C TYR A 138 23.45 10.91 -0.19
N ARG A 139 24.20 11.59 -1.05
CA ARG A 139 23.65 12.33 -2.19
C ARG A 139 22.89 11.39 -3.14
N GLN A 140 23.47 10.25 -3.47
CA GLN A 140 22.83 9.24 -4.33
C GLN A 140 21.59 8.64 -3.68
N ALA A 141 21.68 8.26 -2.40
CA ALA A 141 20.54 7.75 -1.64
C ALA A 141 19.38 8.77 -1.57
N ALA A 142 19.70 10.05 -1.34
CA ALA A 142 18.73 11.13 -1.33
C ALA A 142 18.05 11.32 -2.70
N ALA A 143 18.80 11.22 -3.80
CA ALA A 143 18.23 11.31 -5.14
C ALA A 143 17.24 10.16 -5.41
N VAL A 144 17.61 8.92 -5.10
CA VAL A 144 16.72 7.75 -5.25
C VAL A 144 15.46 7.90 -4.37
N ALA A 145 15.62 8.36 -3.13
CA ALA A 145 14.49 8.60 -2.23
C ALA A 145 13.55 9.69 -2.75
N ALA A 146 14.10 10.79 -3.31
CA ALA A 146 13.30 11.86 -3.90
C ALA A 146 12.48 11.37 -5.10
N GLU A 147 13.08 10.56 -5.98
CA GLU A 147 12.37 9.95 -7.11
C GLU A 147 11.27 8.98 -6.65
N ALA A 148 11.56 8.13 -5.65
CA ALA A 148 10.58 7.22 -5.08
C ALA A 148 9.39 7.98 -4.46
N LEU A 149 9.68 9.06 -3.73
CA LEU A 149 8.64 9.93 -3.16
C LEU A 149 7.78 10.57 -4.25
N GLN A 150 8.39 11.03 -5.35
CA GLN A 150 7.64 11.60 -6.47
C GLN A 150 6.74 10.55 -7.14
N ARG A 151 7.21 9.31 -7.31
CA ARG A 151 6.41 8.19 -7.82
C ARG A 151 5.24 7.87 -6.90
N ALA A 152 5.48 7.78 -5.58
CA ALA A 152 4.44 7.54 -4.58
C ALA A 152 3.36 8.65 -4.59
N LYS A 153 3.76 9.92 -4.68
CA LYS A 153 2.82 11.05 -4.79
C LYS A 153 1.93 10.95 -6.03
N LYS A 154 2.52 10.65 -7.20
CA LYS A 154 1.75 10.47 -8.45
C LYS A 154 0.77 9.30 -8.36
N ALA A 155 1.19 8.17 -7.79
CA ALA A 155 0.32 7.01 -7.59
C ALA A 155 -0.86 7.35 -6.66
N LYS A 156 -0.59 7.99 -5.51
CA LYS A 156 -1.63 8.46 -4.59
C LYS A 156 -2.63 9.40 -5.27
N ASP A 157 -2.15 10.36 -6.05
CA ASP A 157 -3.03 11.31 -6.75
C ASP A 157 -3.87 10.63 -7.83
N ALA A 158 -3.32 9.65 -8.55
CA ALA A 158 -4.07 8.82 -9.50
C ALA A 158 -5.19 8.02 -8.80
N HIS A 159 -4.88 7.37 -7.68
CA HIS A 159 -5.89 6.66 -6.88
C HIS A 159 -6.99 7.59 -6.37
N ARG A 160 -6.62 8.78 -5.90
CA ARG A 160 -7.59 9.78 -5.43
C ARG A 160 -8.54 10.21 -6.57
N LEU A 161 -8.02 10.45 -7.76
CA LEU A 161 -8.83 10.83 -8.92
C LEU A 161 -9.76 9.70 -9.37
N GLU A 162 -9.27 8.45 -9.41
CA GLU A 162 -10.09 7.30 -9.80
C GLU A 162 -11.20 7.03 -8.78
N HIS A 163 -10.89 7.10 -7.49
CA HIS A 163 -11.91 6.98 -6.44
C HIS A 163 -13.00 8.04 -6.60
N GLN A 164 -12.64 9.31 -6.83
CA GLN A 164 -13.62 10.38 -7.07
C GLN A 164 -14.49 10.10 -8.30
N ARG A 165 -13.89 9.61 -9.38
CA ARG A 165 -14.63 9.22 -10.60
C ARG A 165 -15.62 8.09 -10.30
N LEU A 166 -15.17 7.01 -9.67
CA LEU A 166 -16.02 5.87 -9.31
C LEU A 166 -17.17 6.28 -8.38
N VAL A 167 -16.93 7.18 -7.43
CA VAL A 167 -17.99 7.72 -6.57
C VAL A 167 -19.04 8.48 -7.39
N ARG A 168 -18.63 9.30 -8.36
CA ARG A 168 -19.57 10.00 -9.26
C ARG A 168 -20.38 9.01 -10.10
N GLU A 169 -19.72 8.02 -10.70
CA GLU A 169 -20.39 6.99 -11.52
C GLU A 169 -21.37 6.16 -10.68
N LYS A 170 -20.97 5.72 -9.49
CA LYS A 170 -21.84 5.03 -8.53
C LYS A 170 -23.07 5.86 -8.17
N ASN A 171 -22.89 7.16 -7.91
CA ASN A 171 -24.01 8.04 -7.57
C ASN A 171 -24.98 8.19 -8.74
N LYS A 172 -24.48 8.32 -9.97
CA LYS A 172 -25.31 8.33 -11.18
C LYS A 172 -26.12 7.03 -11.34
N LEU A 173 -25.48 5.87 -11.16
CA LEU A 173 -26.18 4.58 -11.21
C LEU A 173 -27.26 4.45 -10.12
N ILE A 174 -27.01 4.98 -8.92
CA ILE A 174 -28.02 5.02 -7.85
C ILE A 174 -29.23 5.84 -8.27
N GLU A 175 -29.03 6.98 -8.93
CA GLU A 175 -30.12 7.81 -9.47
C GLU A 175 -30.90 7.10 -10.57
N ASP A 176 -30.20 6.48 -11.52
CA ASP A 176 -30.82 5.71 -12.60
C ASP A 176 -31.66 4.54 -12.06
N ILE A 177 -31.14 3.81 -11.07
CA ILE A 177 -31.89 2.73 -10.37
C ILE A 177 -33.15 3.28 -9.69
N LYS A 178 -33.08 4.46 -9.06
CA LYS A 178 -34.26 5.09 -8.45
C LYS A 178 -35.31 5.45 -9.50
N LYS A 179 -34.88 6.03 -10.63
CA LYS A 179 -35.77 6.39 -11.75
C LYS A 179 -36.44 5.16 -12.34
N LEU A 180 -35.69 4.09 -12.59
CA LEU A 180 -36.23 2.82 -13.11
C LEU A 180 -37.25 2.21 -12.16
N LYS A 181 -36.96 2.19 -10.85
CA LYS A 181 -37.93 1.70 -9.85
C LYS A 181 -39.23 2.48 -9.88
N LEU A 182 -39.15 3.81 -9.96
CA LEU A 182 -40.33 4.66 -10.06
C LEU A 182 -41.15 4.35 -11.33
N GLN A 183 -40.48 4.12 -12.46
CA GLN A 183 -41.15 3.71 -13.70
C GLN A 183 -41.82 2.34 -13.57
N CYS A 184 -41.14 1.34 -12.97
CA CYS A 184 -41.74 0.03 -12.72
C CYS A 184 -42.96 0.11 -11.79
N GLU A 185 -42.90 0.94 -10.75
CA GLU A 185 -44.05 1.20 -9.87
C GLU A 185 -45.21 1.86 -10.66
N GLY A 186 -44.90 2.72 -11.62
CA GLY A 186 -45.89 3.33 -12.52
C GLY A 186 -46.57 2.34 -13.48
N TYR A 187 -45.87 1.30 -13.94
CA TYR A 187 -46.45 0.24 -14.79
C TYR A 187 -47.28 -0.79 -14.00
N GLN A 188 -47.01 -0.93 -12.69
CA GLN A 188 -47.70 -1.87 -11.81
C GLN A 188 -49.24 -1.78 -11.86
N PRO A 189 -49.89 -0.60 -11.83
CA PRO A 189 -51.35 -0.50 -11.96
C PRO A 189 -51.87 -0.93 -13.32
N GLU A 190 -51.16 -0.64 -14.42
CA GLU A 190 -51.62 -1.02 -15.76
C GLU A 190 -51.58 -2.54 -15.96
N VAL A 191 -50.51 -3.19 -15.48
CA VAL A 191 -50.40 -4.65 -15.46
C VAL A 191 -51.52 -5.27 -14.62
N LYS A 192 -51.80 -4.71 -13.44
CA LYS A 192 -52.89 -5.17 -12.59
C LYS A 192 -54.24 -5.03 -13.29
N ARG A 193 -54.50 -3.87 -13.91
CA ARG A 193 -55.74 -3.60 -14.65
C ARG A 193 -55.96 -4.61 -15.78
N MET A 194 -54.92 -4.96 -16.55
CA MET A 194 -55.02 -5.98 -17.59
C MET A 194 -55.29 -7.38 -17.01
N SER A 195 -54.65 -7.74 -15.89
CA SER A 195 -54.89 -9.00 -15.20
C SER A 195 -56.34 -9.11 -14.71
N ASP A 196 -56.85 -8.06 -14.08
CA ASP A 196 -58.24 -7.99 -13.60
C ASP A 196 -59.23 -8.14 -14.76
N LYS A 197 -58.95 -7.49 -15.91
CA LYS A 197 -59.76 -7.63 -17.15
C LYS A 197 -59.76 -9.05 -17.68
N TYR A 198 -58.60 -9.68 -17.76
CA TYR A 198 -58.49 -11.07 -18.20
C TYR A 198 -59.27 -12.02 -17.29
N GLN A 199 -59.17 -11.83 -15.97
CA GLN A 199 -59.91 -12.64 -15.00
C GLN A 199 -61.43 -12.44 -15.13
N ALA A 200 -61.89 -11.20 -15.35
CA ALA A 200 -63.30 -10.91 -15.57
C ALA A 200 -63.83 -11.57 -16.86
N LEU A 201 -63.08 -11.47 -17.96
CA LEU A 201 -63.44 -12.10 -19.23
C LEU A 201 -63.49 -13.63 -19.10
N SER A 202 -62.51 -14.23 -18.42
CA SER A 202 -62.48 -15.67 -18.17
C SER A 202 -63.71 -16.16 -17.39
N LYS A 203 -64.14 -15.41 -16.35
CA LYS A 203 -65.38 -15.71 -15.60
C LYS A 203 -66.62 -15.61 -16.48
N GLN A 204 -66.73 -14.58 -17.32
CA GLN A 204 -67.85 -14.43 -18.26
C GLN A 204 -67.91 -15.58 -19.27
N VAL A 205 -66.77 -15.98 -19.85
CA VAL A 205 -66.71 -17.12 -20.78
C VAL A 205 -67.19 -18.40 -20.11
N LEU A 206 -66.76 -18.66 -18.87
CA LEU A 206 -67.23 -19.83 -18.12
C LEU A 206 -68.73 -19.76 -17.83
N GLN A 207 -69.26 -18.59 -17.48
CA GLN A 207 -70.69 -18.40 -17.22
C GLN A 207 -71.53 -18.64 -18.48
N VAL A 208 -71.10 -18.13 -19.64
CA VAL A 208 -71.76 -18.34 -20.93
C VAL A 208 -71.74 -19.81 -21.33
N ALA A 209 -70.64 -20.52 -21.08
CA ALA A 209 -70.57 -21.97 -21.32
C ALA A 209 -71.60 -22.73 -20.47
N LEU A 210 -71.70 -22.42 -19.17
CA LEU A 210 -72.69 -23.04 -18.28
C LEU A 210 -74.14 -22.72 -18.66
N GLU A 211 -74.42 -21.50 -19.13
CA GLU A 211 -75.75 -21.12 -19.61
C GLU A 211 -76.11 -21.87 -20.90
N ARG A 212 -75.14 -22.08 -21.81
CA ARG A 212 -75.31 -22.95 -22.98
C ARG A 212 -75.62 -24.39 -22.59
N ASP A 213 -74.82 -25.00 -21.71
CA ASP A 213 -75.02 -26.38 -21.27
C ASP A 213 -76.40 -26.57 -20.62
N LYS A 214 -76.87 -25.60 -19.83
CA LYS A 214 -78.21 -25.62 -19.24
C LYS A 214 -79.31 -25.50 -20.29
N ALA A 215 -79.14 -24.62 -21.28
CA ALA A 215 -80.09 -24.47 -22.36
C ALA A 215 -80.19 -25.79 -23.15
N GLU A 216 -79.06 -26.41 -23.50
CA GLU A 216 -79.01 -27.71 -24.17
C GLU A 216 -79.74 -28.81 -23.36
N GLN A 217 -79.47 -28.91 -22.06
CA GLN A 217 -80.19 -29.85 -21.18
C GLN A 217 -81.70 -29.59 -21.12
N SER A 218 -82.13 -28.32 -21.15
CA SER A 218 -83.55 -27.97 -21.17
C SER A 218 -84.21 -28.29 -22.52
N PHE A 219 -83.50 -28.09 -23.63
CA PHE A 219 -83.94 -28.48 -24.97
C PHE A 219 -84.08 -30.00 -25.11
N ASP A 220 -83.13 -30.77 -24.59
CA ASP A 220 -83.17 -32.24 -24.61
C ASP A 220 -84.33 -32.78 -23.77
N LYS A 221 -84.63 -32.15 -22.62
CA LYS A 221 -85.80 -32.49 -21.79
C LYS A 221 -87.14 -32.17 -22.43
N ILE A 222 -87.21 -31.18 -23.32
CA ILE A 222 -88.45 -30.82 -24.04
C ILE A 222 -88.69 -31.75 -25.25
N LYS A 223 -87.62 -32.34 -25.80
CA LYS A 223 -87.69 -33.30 -26.92
C LYS A 223 -87.92 -34.75 -26.50
N SER A 224 -87.71 -35.09 -25.23
CA SER A 224 -87.95 -36.42 -24.65
C SER A 224 -89.34 -36.52 -24.01
#